data_AF-A0A537J1Y4-F1
#
_entry.id   AF-A0A537J1Y4-F1
#
_cell.length_a   1.000
_cell.length_b   1.000
_cell.length_c   1.000
_cell.angle_alpha   90.00
_cell.angle_beta   90.00
_cell.angle_gamma   90.00
#
_symmetry.space_group_name_H-M   'P 1'
#
loop_
_entity.id
_entity.type
_entity.pdbx_description
1 polymer ?
#
loop_
_entity_poly.entity_id
_entity_poly.type
_entity_poly.pdbx_seq_one_letter_code
_entity_poly.pdbx_strand_id
1 'polypeptide(L)'
;MKNLSLLILLIISFILFLVGVSIPGTETPLHVIFVGTGTALGFIFYALTFKQVIKTSSLSPGRRIFWIVAIVCLPMIGNLIYIIIHDADVRKQIPKPEI
;
A
#
# COMPACT_ATOMS: atom_id res chain seq x y z
N MET A 1 10.73 15.03 -17.61
CA MET A 1 9.32 14.65 -17.89
C MET A 1 8.89 13.35 -17.20
N LYS A 2 9.67 12.25 -17.21
CA LYS A 2 9.26 10.96 -16.60
C LYS A 2 8.88 11.02 -15.10
N ASN A 3 9.62 11.78 -14.28
CA ASN A 3 9.33 11.90 -12.85
C ASN A 3 8.03 12.66 -12.55
N LEU A 4 7.66 13.62 -13.39
CA LEU A 4 6.40 14.37 -13.24
C LEU A 4 5.20 13.47 -13.54
N SER A 5 5.29 12.64 -14.58
CA SER A 5 4.24 11.67 -14.90
C SER A 5 4.03 10.63 -13.78
N LEU A 6 5.12 10.17 -13.15
CA LEU A 6 5.04 9.28 -11.99
C LEU A 6 4.41 9.97 -10.78
N LEU A 7 4.73 11.24 -10.54
CA LEU A 7 4.12 12.02 -9.46
C LEU A 7 2.62 12.21 -9.68
N ILE A 8 2.20 12.53 -10.92
CA ILE A 8 0.78 12.65 -11.27
C ILE A 8 0.06 11.31 -11.08
N LEU A 9 0.67 10.19 -11.50
CA LEU A 9 0.12 8.86 -11.29
C LEU A 9 -0.10 8.55 -9.80
N LEU A 10 0.87 8.90 -8.95
CA LEU A 10 0.76 8.75 -7.50
C LEU A 10 -0.40 9.58 -6.94
N ILE A 11 -0.49 10.86 -7.32
CA ILE A 11 -1.54 11.77 -6.83
C ILE A 11 -2.92 11.23 -7.22
N ILE A 12 -3.11 10.83 -8.48
CA ILE A 12 -4.39 10.29 -8.97
C ILE A 12 -4.74 8.99 -8.23
N SER A 13 -3.79 8.05 -8.13
CA SER A 13 -3.97 6.80 -7.38
C SER A 13 -4.39 7.05 -5.94
N PHE A 14 -3.71 7.98 -5.27
CA PHE A 14 -3.99 8.32 -3.89
C PHE A 14 -5.37 8.95 -3.70
N ILE A 15 -5.76 9.89 -4.58
CA ILE A 15 -7.10 10.50 -4.55
C ILE A 15 -8.18 9.44 -4.77
N LEU A 16 -8.02 8.57 -5.77
CA LEU A 16 -8.99 7.48 -6.04
C LEU A 16 -9.13 6.53 -4.84
N PHE A 17 -8.00 6.19 -4.20
CA PHE A 17 -8.00 5.35 -3.02
C PHE A 17 -8.72 6.03 -1.85
N LEU A 18 -8.43 7.30 -1.56
CA LEU A 18 -9.10 8.06 -0.50
C LEU A 18 -10.61 8.21 -0.73
N VAL A 19 -11.01 8.52 -1.97
CA VAL A 19 -12.41 8.58 -2.36
C VAL A 19 -13.07 7.23 -2.12
N GLY A 20 -12.44 6.13 -2.56
CA GLY A 20 -12.96 4.78 -2.37
C GLY A 20 -13.15 4.41 -0.89
N VAL A 21 -12.15 4.66 -0.05
CA VAL A 21 -12.20 4.37 1.40
C VAL A 21 -13.23 5.24 2.12
N SER A 22 -13.54 6.43 1.60
CA SER A 22 -14.53 7.35 2.18
C SER A 22 -15.97 6.98 1.83
N ILE A 23 -16.21 6.10 0.86
CA ILE A 23 -17.57 5.64 0.51
C ILE A 23 -18.08 4.71 1.62
N PRO A 24 -19.22 5.03 2.26
CA PRO A 24 -19.79 4.19 3.30
C PRO A 24 -20.37 2.89 2.72
N GLY A 25 -20.13 1.77 3.42
CA GLY A 25 -20.53 0.43 3.01
C GLY A 25 -19.39 -0.34 2.36
N THR A 26 -18.92 -1.37 3.06
CA THR A 26 -17.98 -2.35 2.51
C THR A 26 -18.72 -3.18 1.45
N GLU A 27 -18.06 -3.44 0.32
CA GLU A 27 -18.57 -4.26 -0.81
C GLU A 27 -19.59 -3.61 -1.77
N THR A 28 -19.90 -2.33 -1.63
CA THR A 28 -20.68 -1.65 -2.69
C THR A 28 -19.86 -1.62 -4.01
N PRO A 29 -20.48 -1.78 -5.20
CA PRO A 29 -19.74 -1.79 -6.46
C PRO A 29 -18.86 -0.55 -6.65
N LEU A 30 -19.35 0.63 -6.26
CA LEU A 30 -18.59 1.88 -6.32
C LEU A 30 -17.36 1.84 -5.41
N HIS A 31 -17.52 1.41 -4.14
CA HIS A 31 -16.40 1.28 -3.21
C HIS A 31 -15.32 0.35 -3.78
N VAL A 32 -15.71 -0.84 -4.25
CA VAL A 32 -14.78 -1.83 -4.81
C VAL A 32 -14.05 -1.28 -6.04
N ILE A 33 -14.75 -0.60 -6.95
CA ILE A 33 -14.15 -0.01 -8.15
C ILE A 33 -13.12 1.07 -7.79
N PHE A 34 -13.47 2.01 -6.92
CA PHE A 34 -12.57 3.12 -6.56
C PHE A 34 -11.35 2.63 -5.77
N VAL A 35 -11.56 1.79 -4.74
CA VAL A 35 -10.47 1.22 -3.95
C VAL A 35 -9.60 0.32 -4.81
N GLY A 36 -10.20 -0.57 -5.61
CA GLY A 36 -9.48 -1.49 -6.48
C GLY A 36 -8.65 -0.76 -7.54
N THR A 37 -9.23 0.25 -8.21
CA THR A 37 -8.52 1.06 -9.21
C THR A 37 -7.40 1.89 -8.58
N GLY A 38 -7.68 2.55 -7.45
CA GLY A 38 -6.66 3.31 -6.71
C GLY A 38 -5.49 2.43 -6.29
N THR A 39 -5.78 1.25 -5.76
CA THR A 39 -4.78 0.24 -5.35
C THR A 39 -3.96 -0.26 -6.54
N ALA A 40 -4.61 -0.63 -7.65
CA ALA A 40 -3.94 -1.10 -8.85
C ALA A 40 -2.99 -0.04 -9.45
N LEU A 41 -3.45 1.21 -9.56
CA LEU A 41 -2.60 2.32 -10.02
C LEU A 41 -1.43 2.58 -9.06
N GLY A 42 -1.67 2.48 -7.75
CA GLY A 42 -0.64 2.63 -6.73
C GLY A 42 0.41 1.54 -6.83
N PHE A 43 -0.01 0.30 -7.10
CA PHE A 43 0.89 -0.82 -7.36
C PHE A 43 1.71 -0.62 -8.64
N ILE A 44 1.11 -0.11 -9.71
CA ILE A 44 1.84 0.24 -10.95
C ILE A 44 2.90 1.30 -10.65
N PHE A 45 2.54 2.37 -9.94
CA PHE A 45 3.48 3.41 -9.52
C PHE A 45 4.63 2.82 -8.68
N TYR A 46 4.31 1.96 -7.73
CA TYR A 46 5.27 1.26 -6.89
C TYR A 46 6.25 0.43 -7.73
N ALA A 47 5.75 -0.40 -8.65
CA ALA A 47 6.59 -1.24 -9.52
C ALA A 47 7.49 -0.41 -10.45
N LEU A 48 6.97 0.69 -11.02
CA LEU A 48 7.74 1.60 -11.85
C LEU A 48 8.86 2.29 -11.06
N THR A 49 8.56 2.71 -9.83
CA THR A 49 9.54 3.34 -8.92
C THR A 49 10.63 2.35 -8.52
N PHE A 50 10.26 1.12 -8.19
CA PHE A 50 11.23 0.06 -7.90
C PHE A 50 12.16 -0.22 -9.08
N LYS A 51 11.60 -0.33 -10.29
CA LYS A 51 12.38 -0.47 -11.53
C LYS A 51 13.32 0.72 -11.76
N GLN A 52 12.89 1.94 -11.41
CA GLN A 52 13.72 3.13 -11.51
C GLN A 52 14.90 3.07 -10.53
N VAL A 53 14.67 2.72 -9.26
CA VAL A 53 15.73 2.56 -8.25
C VAL A 53 16.80 1.55 -8.70
N ILE A 54 16.38 0.42 -9.28
CA ILE A 54 17.31 -0.60 -9.79
C ILE A 54 18.15 -0.04 -10.96
N LYS A 55 17.51 0.69 -11.88
CA LYS A 55 18.15 1.17 -13.12
C LYS A 55 18.96 2.46 -12.94
N THR A 56 18.73 3.23 -11.89
CA THR A 56 19.41 4.51 -11.70
C THR A 56 20.88 4.30 -11.32
N SER A 57 21.78 4.60 -12.26
CA SER A 57 23.24 4.50 -12.10
C SER A 57 23.84 5.61 -11.23
N SER A 58 23.12 6.73 -11.02
CA SER A 58 23.59 7.84 -10.19
C SER A 58 23.44 7.60 -8.68
N LEU A 59 22.78 6.52 -8.26
CA LEU A 59 22.68 6.14 -6.85
C LEU A 59 23.93 5.36 -6.44
N SER A 60 24.55 5.77 -5.34
CA SER A 60 25.62 4.97 -4.72
C SER A 60 25.09 3.59 -4.31
N PRO A 61 25.94 2.54 -4.28
CA PRO A 61 25.51 1.17 -3.97
C PRO A 61 24.74 1.07 -2.64
N GLY A 62 25.23 1.73 -1.59
CA GLY A 62 24.55 1.74 -0.28
C GLY A 62 23.17 2.40 -0.32
N ARG A 63 23.02 3.54 -1.01
CA ARG A 63 21.71 4.21 -1.15
C ARG A 63 20.73 3.36 -1.97
N ARG A 64 21.22 2.66 -3.00
CA ARG A 64 20.38 1.76 -3.80
C ARG A 64 19.83 0.60 -2.95
N ILE A 65 20.68 -0.04 -2.16
CA ILE A 65 20.27 -1.13 -1.26
C ILE A 65 19.24 -0.62 -0.24
N PHE A 66 19.50 0.52 0.38
CA PHE A 66 18.56 1.14 1.32
C PHE A 66 17.17 1.33 0.70
N TRP A 67 17.09 1.90 -0.50
CA TRP A 67 15.81 2.10 -1.18
C TRP A 67 15.11 0.79 -1.55
N ILE A 68 15.86 -0.21 -2.00
CA ILE A 68 15.31 -1.55 -2.29
C ILE A 68 14.69 -2.16 -1.03
N VAL A 69 15.41 -2.12 0.10
CA VAL A 69 14.92 -2.63 1.38
C VAL A 69 13.68 -1.86 1.84
N ALA A 70 13.72 -0.52 1.80
CA ALA A 70 12.60 0.32 2.21
C ALA A 70 11.33 0.03 1.39
N ILE A 71 11.47 -0.14 0.07
CA ILE A 71 10.36 -0.47 -0.83
C ILE A 71 9.77 -1.84 -0.48
N VAL A 72 10.61 -2.88 -0.35
CA VAL A 72 10.17 -4.26 -0.08
C VAL A 72 9.57 -4.45 1.31
N CYS A 73 10.10 -3.76 2.33
CA CYS A 73 9.61 -3.88 3.70
C CYS A 73 8.26 -3.20 3.95
N LEU A 74 7.88 -2.19 3.15
CA LEU A 74 6.63 -1.46 3.32
C LEU A 74 5.38 -2.37 3.33
N PRO A 75 5.15 -3.26 2.35
CA PRO A 75 4.02 -4.19 2.37
C PRO A 75 4.10 -5.21 3.52
N MET A 76 5.31 -5.62 3.93
CA MET A 76 5.49 -6.53 5.06
C MET A 76 5.02 -5.90 6.37
N ILE A 77 5.35 -4.63 6.61
CA ILE A 77 4.91 -3.88 7.78
C ILE A 77 3.38 -3.74 7.78
N GLY A 78 2.78 -3.41 6.63
CA GLY A 78 1.32 -3.33 6.50
C GLY A 78 0.62 -4.66 6.85
N ASN A 79 1.13 -5.78 6.34
CA ASN A 79 0.59 -7.11 6.66
C ASN A 79 0.79 -7.49 8.14
N LEU A 80 1.91 -7.12 8.75
CA LEU A 80 2.14 -7.36 10.17
C LEU A 80 1.11 -6.64 11.03
N ILE A 81 0.80 -5.37 10.71
CA ILE A 81 -0.23 -4.60 11.42
C ILE A 81 -1.60 -5.28 11.29
N TYR A 82 -1.96 -5.74 10.08
CA TYR A 82 -3.19 -6.49 9.85
C TYR A 82 -3.28 -7.74 10.74
N ILE A 83 -2.22 -8.55 10.78
CA ILE A 83 -2.18 -9.78 11.59
C ILE A 83 -2.34 -9.47 13.08
N ILE A 84 -1.67 -8.43 13.59
CA ILE A 84 -1.76 -8.05 15.00
C ILE A 84 -3.18 -7.62 15.38
N ILE A 85 -3.81 -6.77 14.56
CA ILE A 85 -5.18 -6.30 14.81
C ILE A 85 -6.15 -7.48 14.75
N HIS A 86 -6.01 -8.34 13.74
CA HIS A 86 -6.86 -9.51 13.57
C HIS A 86 -6.75 -10.47 14.77
N ASP A 87 -5.53 -10.79 15.22
CA ASP A 87 -5.31 -11.63 16.41
C ASP A 87 -5.91 -10.99 17.68
N ALA A 88 -5.75 -9.67 17.86
CA ALA A 88 -6.31 -8.95 18.99
C ALA A 88 -7.84 -8.99 19.02
N ASP A 89 -8.50 -8.87 17.87
CA ASP A 89 -9.95 -8.94 17.77
C ASP A 89 -10.48 -10.37 17.97
N VAL A 90 -9.80 -11.38 17.43
CA VAL A 90 -10.15 -12.79 17.65
C VAL A 90 -10.06 -13.14 19.15
N ARG A 91 -9.00 -12.72 19.84
CA ARG A 91 -8.84 -12.97 21.29
C ARG A 91 -9.95 -12.35 22.13
N LYS A 92 -10.47 -11.18 21.75
CA LYS A 92 -11.60 -10.54 22.46
C LYS A 92 -12.91 -11.32 22.34
N GLN A 93 -13.06 -12.10 21.28
CA GLN A 93 -14.29 -12.87 21.01
C GLN A 93 -14.32 -14.22 21.74
N ILE A 94 -13.20 -14.68 22.33
CA ILE A 94 -13.18 -15.91 23.11
C ILE A 94 -13.87 -15.63 24.46
N PRO A 95 -14.99 -16.30 24.78
CA PRO A 95 -15.68 -16.09 26.05
C PRO A 95 -14.74 -16.45 27.20
N LYS A 96 -14.68 -15.57 28.22
CA LYS A 96 -13.92 -15.85 29.44
C LYS A 96 -14.53 -17.08 30.13
N PRO A 97 -13.72 -18.03 30.63
CA PRO A 97 -14.25 -19.11 31.44
C PRO A 97 -14.97 -18.50 32.64
N GLU A 98 -16.24 -18.85 32.82
CA GLU A 98 -16.98 -18.53 34.04
C GLU A 98 -16.27 -19.23 35.21
N ILE A 99 -15.76 -18.44 36.15
CA ILE A 99 -15.17 -18.90 37.41
C ILE A 99 -16.28 -18.96 38.45
#